data_AF-A0A660VFL4-F1
#
_entry.id   AF-A0A660VFL4-F1
#
_cell.length_a   1.000
_cell.length_b   1.000
_cell.length_c   1.000
_cell.angle_alpha   90.00
_cell.angle_beta   90.00
_cell.angle_gamma   90.00
#
_symmetry.space_group_name_H-M   'P 1'
#
loop_
_entity.id
_entity.type
_entity.pdbx_description
1 polymer ?
#
loop_
_entity_poly.entity_id
_entity_poly.type
_entity_poly.pdbx_seq_one_letter_code
_entity_poly.pdbx_strand_id
1 'polypeptide(L)'
;MDTPAADKVRFVCSGCEPYAPVDERQIEVGAIVKAIFRTGREDVAAERMWLEVKDVDRSRKEVIGVLLNSPLFVAGLRYGSTVRVPLSSIIEVSRNG
;
A
#
# COMPACT_ATOMS: atom_id res chain seq x y z
N MET A 1 11.74 24.47 41.84
CA MET A 1 11.07 25.07 40.65
C MET A 1 11.28 24.05 39.57
N ASP A 2 10.28 23.19 39.38
CA ASP A 2 10.38 22.04 38.51
C ASP A 2 9.33 22.19 37.42
N THR A 3 9.80 22.46 36.21
CA THR A 3 8.99 22.53 35.00
C THR A 3 8.45 21.13 34.69
N PRO A 4 7.14 20.90 34.54
CA PRO A 4 6.65 19.60 34.11
C PRO A 4 7.07 19.38 32.65
N ALA A 5 7.67 18.21 32.41
CA ALA A 5 8.04 17.74 31.09
C ALA A 5 6.83 17.80 30.15
N ALA A 6 7.06 18.32 28.94
CA ALA A 6 6.08 18.32 27.87
C ALA A 6 5.53 16.90 27.66
N ASP A 7 4.26 16.73 28.01
CA ASP A 7 3.50 15.52 27.75
C ASP A 7 3.61 15.21 26.26
N LYS A 8 4.25 14.08 25.94
CA LYS A 8 4.22 13.51 24.61
C LYS A 8 2.77 13.06 24.38
N VAL A 9 2.00 13.91 23.71
CA VAL A 9 0.68 13.56 23.19
C VAL A 9 0.87 12.39 22.22
N ARG A 10 0.70 11.17 22.73
CA ARG A 10 0.55 9.98 21.91
C ARG A 10 -0.85 10.04 21.32
N PHE A 11 -0.94 10.39 20.05
CA PHE A 11 -2.14 10.13 19.26
C PHE A 11 -2.31 8.61 19.15
N VAL A 12 -3.02 8.03 20.13
CA VAL A 12 -3.50 6.65 20.07
C VAL A 12 -4.84 6.71 19.34
N CYS A 13 -4.84 6.38 18.05
CA CYS A 13 -6.08 6.12 17.34
C CYS A 13 -6.67 4.81 17.89
N SER A 14 -7.65 4.89 18.80
CA SER A 14 -8.29 3.76 19.51
C SER A 14 -9.11 2.80 18.62
N GLY A 15 -8.90 2.83 17.30
CA GLY A 15 -9.50 1.95 16.31
C GLY A 15 -8.67 1.80 15.04
N CYS A 16 -7.44 2.34 15.02
CA CYS A 16 -6.48 2.03 13.98
C CYS A 16 -5.68 0.83 14.51
N GLU A 17 -6.14 -0.39 14.21
CA GLU A 17 -5.19 -1.49 14.23
C GLU A 17 -4.01 -1.05 13.35
N PRO A 18 -2.77 -0.98 13.88
CA PRO A 18 -1.63 -0.74 13.02
C PRO A 18 -1.69 -1.81 11.95
N TYR A 19 -1.67 -1.40 10.67
CA TYR A 19 -1.59 -2.33 9.54
C TYR A 19 -0.52 -3.36 9.91
N ALA A 20 -0.94 -4.58 10.27
CA ALA A 20 0.01 -5.63 10.59
C ALA A 20 0.95 -5.67 9.37
N PRO A 21 2.27 -5.59 9.56
CA PRO A 21 3.18 -5.53 8.43
C PRO A 21 2.85 -6.71 7.52
N VAL A 22 2.53 -6.41 6.26
CA VAL A 22 2.23 -7.44 5.27
C VAL A 22 3.44 -8.36 5.26
N ASP A 23 3.22 -9.63 5.58
CA ASP A 23 4.26 -10.63 5.46
C ASP A 23 4.52 -10.81 3.96
N GLU A 24 5.61 -10.20 3.50
CA GLU A 24 5.96 -10.17 2.08
C GLU A 24 6.02 -11.58 1.49
N ARG A 25 6.27 -12.63 2.30
CA ARG A 25 6.29 -14.03 1.84
C ARG A 25 4.95 -14.50 1.30
N GLN A 26 3.84 -13.85 1.69
CA GLN A 26 2.48 -14.17 1.24
C GLN A 26 2.14 -13.55 -0.12
N ILE A 27 3.01 -12.68 -0.64
CA ILE A 27 2.83 -12.04 -1.93
C ILE A 27 3.41 -12.96 -3.01
N GLU A 28 2.53 -13.71 -3.66
CA GLU A 28 2.85 -14.67 -4.71
C GLU A 28 2.13 -14.32 -6.01
N VAL A 29 2.55 -14.93 -7.12
CA VAL A 29 1.86 -14.78 -8.41
C VAL A 29 0.41 -15.27 -8.28
N GLY A 30 -0.54 -14.48 -8.78
CA GLY A 30 -1.98 -14.72 -8.65
C GLY A 30 -2.61 -14.12 -7.39
N ALA A 31 -1.83 -13.66 -6.42
CA ALA A 31 -2.37 -12.97 -5.24
C ALA A 31 -3.01 -11.64 -5.65
N ILE A 32 -4.12 -11.29 -5.00
CA ILE A 32 -4.71 -9.95 -5.09
C ILE A 32 -4.20 -9.13 -3.92
N VAL A 33 -3.55 -8.01 -4.20
CA VAL A 33 -2.94 -7.16 -3.17
C VAL A 33 -3.40 -5.71 -3.31
N LYS A 34 -3.46 -4.99 -2.19
CA LYS A 34 -3.72 -3.54 -2.17
C LYS A 34 -2.41 -2.81 -1.97
N ALA A 35 -2.16 -1.79 -2.79
CA ALA A 35 -0.96 -0.97 -2.71
C ALA A 35 -1.26 0.52 -2.69
N ILE A 36 -0.32 1.29 -2.14
CA ILE A 36 -0.34 2.75 -2.10
C ILE A 36 0.44 3.31 -3.29
N PHE A 37 -0.22 4.17 -4.08
CA PHE A 37 0.37 4.90 -5.19
C PHE A 37 0.35 6.39 -4.90
N ARG A 38 1.45 7.10 -5.19
CA ARG A 38 1.49 8.56 -5.09
C ARG A 38 0.79 9.17 -6.29
N THR A 39 -0.07 10.16 -6.06
CA THR A 39 -0.87 10.81 -7.10
C THR A 39 -0.18 12.04 -7.71
N GLY A 40 0.77 12.63 -6.97
CA GLY A 40 1.36 13.94 -7.30
C GLY A 40 0.45 15.15 -7.01
N ARG A 41 -0.73 14.94 -6.41
CA ARG A 41 -1.65 16.02 -6.03
C ARG A 41 -1.41 16.50 -4.59
N GLU A 42 -1.64 17.78 -4.34
CA GLU A 42 -1.54 18.39 -3.00
C GLU A 42 -2.70 17.98 -2.08
N ASP A 43 -3.89 17.79 -2.65
CA ASP A 43 -5.14 17.50 -1.91
C ASP A 43 -5.34 16.02 -1.61
N VAL A 44 -4.73 15.13 -2.41
CA VAL A 44 -4.81 13.68 -2.24
C VAL A 44 -3.42 13.08 -2.44
N ALA A 45 -2.57 13.03 -1.41
CA ALA A 45 -1.17 12.62 -1.57
C ALA A 45 -0.97 11.18 -2.10
N ALA A 46 -1.93 10.29 -1.83
CA ALA A 46 -1.86 8.90 -2.25
C ALA A 46 -3.23 8.27 -2.50
N GLU A 47 -3.25 7.30 -3.41
CA GLU A 47 -4.41 6.49 -3.76
C GLU A 47 -4.13 5.01 -3.46
N ARG A 48 -5.13 4.29 -2.92
CA ARG A 48 -5.04 2.86 -2.64
C ARG A 48 -5.67 2.08 -3.80
N MET A 49 -4.92 1.17 -4.41
CA MET A 49 -5.39 0.41 -5.55
C MET A 49 -5.14 -1.08 -5.39
N TRP A 50 -6.04 -1.88 -5.94
CA TRP A 50 -5.96 -3.33 -6.01
C TRP A 50 -5.23 -3.77 -7.28
N LEU A 51 -4.38 -4.76 -7.15
CA LEU A 51 -3.66 -5.37 -8.26
C LEU A 51 -3.59 -6.89 -8.11
N GLU A 52 -3.71 -7.58 -9.23
CA GLU A 52 -3.41 -9.01 -9.32
C GLU A 52 -1.92 -9.17 -9.68
N VAL A 53 -1.18 -9.87 -8.83
CA VAL A 53 0.27 -10.07 -9.01
C VAL A 53 0.51 -11.02 -10.18
N LYS A 54 1.37 -10.60 -11.11
CA LYS A 54 1.81 -11.39 -12.27
C LYS A 54 3.25 -11.85 -12.16
N ASP A 55 4.09 -11.09 -11.46
CA ASP A 55 5.48 -11.46 -11.19
C ASP A 55 5.97 -10.81 -9.88
N VAL A 56 6.95 -11.44 -9.23
CA VAL A 56 7.54 -10.98 -7.96
C VAL A 56 9.06 -11.01 -8.05
N ASP A 57 9.68 -9.84 -8.18
CA ASP A 57 11.14 -9.69 -8.16
C ASP A 57 11.60 -9.45 -6.72
N ARG A 58 11.96 -10.53 -6.02
CA ARG A 58 12.49 -10.47 -4.66
C ARG A 58 13.87 -9.82 -4.57
N SER A 59 14.66 -9.87 -5.65
CA SER A 59 15.98 -9.25 -5.67
C SER A 59 15.88 -7.73 -5.69
N ARG A 60 14.87 -7.19 -6.38
CA ARG A 60 14.56 -5.75 -6.45
C ARG A 60 13.53 -5.29 -5.43
N LYS A 61 12.90 -6.22 -4.70
CA LYS A 61 11.81 -5.98 -3.75
C LYS A 61 10.60 -5.30 -4.41
N GLU A 62 10.21 -5.79 -5.58
CA GLU A 62 9.13 -5.25 -6.39
C GLU A 62 8.16 -6.35 -6.83
N VAL A 63 6.92 -5.97 -7.09
CA VAL A 63 5.92 -6.78 -7.76
C VAL A 63 5.51 -6.14 -9.07
N ILE A 64 5.20 -6.98 -10.05
CA ILE A 64 4.55 -6.55 -11.28
C ILE A 64 3.13 -7.11 -11.24
N GLY A 65 2.14 -6.26 -11.42
CA GLY A 65 0.73 -6.66 -11.35
C GLY A 65 -0.16 -5.88 -12.30
N VAL A 66 -1.40 -6.35 -12.45
CA VAL A 66 -2.43 -5.72 -13.27
C VAL A 66 -3.46 -5.05 -12.36
N LEU A 67 -3.76 -3.78 -12.59
CA LEU A 67 -4.75 -3.02 -11.81
C LEU A 67 -6.16 -3.59 -11.96
N LEU A 68 -6.84 -3.79 -10.84
CA LEU A 68 -8.21 -4.31 -10.74
C LEU A 68 -9.27 -3.23 -10.50
N ASN A 69 -8.86 -1.98 -10.31
CA ASN A 69 -9.75 -0.83 -10.24
C ASN A 69 -9.21 0.34 -11.06
N SER A 70 -10.12 1.22 -11.51
CA SER A 70 -9.72 2.47 -12.17
C SER A 70 -9.14 3.45 -11.15
N PRO A 71 -7.96 4.04 -11.41
CA PRO A 71 -7.44 5.13 -10.61
C PRO A 71 -8.29 6.39 -10.78
N LEU A 72 -8.49 7.12 -9.70
CA LEU A 72 -9.17 8.42 -9.67
C LEU A 72 -8.19 9.58 -9.78
N PHE A 73 -6.98 9.41 -9.25
CA PHE A 73 -6.03 10.50 -9.03
C PHE A 73 -4.64 10.23 -9.59
N VAL A 74 -4.26 8.97 -9.80
CA VAL A 74 -2.97 8.62 -10.42
C VAL A 74 -3.06 8.77 -11.94
N ALA A 75 -2.51 9.86 -12.47
CA ALA A 75 -2.53 10.18 -13.89
C ALA A 75 -1.82 9.11 -14.74
N GLY A 76 -2.37 8.83 -15.92
CA GLY A 76 -1.77 7.91 -16.91
C GLY A 76 -2.00 6.42 -16.64
N LEU A 77 -2.57 6.06 -15.49
CA LEU A 77 -2.99 4.69 -15.20
C LEU A 77 -4.48 4.50 -15.54
N ARG A 78 -4.85 3.27 -15.87
CA ARG A 78 -6.23 2.84 -16.14
C ARG A 78 -6.46 1.42 -15.63
N TYR A 79 -7.72 1.02 -15.45
CA TYR A 79 -8.08 -0.37 -15.20
C TYR A 79 -7.37 -1.29 -16.21
N GLY A 80 -6.81 -2.41 -15.73
CA GLY A 80 -6.06 -3.36 -16.55
C GLY A 80 -4.63 -2.94 -16.90
N SER A 81 -4.14 -1.80 -16.42
CA SER A 81 -2.73 -1.42 -16.65
C SER A 81 -1.78 -2.34 -15.89
N THR A 82 -0.69 -2.75 -16.54
CA THR A 82 0.44 -3.41 -15.87
C THR A 82 1.31 -2.37 -15.17
N VAL A 83 1.55 -2.56 -13.89
CA VAL A 83 2.30 -1.65 -13.03
C VAL A 83 3.39 -2.39 -12.26
N ARG A 84 4.48 -1.70 -11.96
CA ARG A 84 5.54 -2.15 -11.05
C ARG A 84 5.40 -1.40 -9.73
N VAL A 85 5.38 -2.14 -8.63
CA VAL A 85 5.10 -1.59 -7.30
C VAL A 85 6.12 -2.15 -6.30
N PRO A 86 6.75 -1.31 -5.46
CA PRO A 86 7.61 -1.80 -4.38
C PRO A 86 6.83 -2.67 -3.38
N LEU A 87 7.45 -3.73 -2.86
CA LEU A 87 6.83 -4.57 -1.81
C LEU A 87 6.42 -3.73 -0.58
N SER A 88 7.21 -2.72 -0.24
CA SER A 88 6.93 -1.79 0.86
C SER A 88 5.67 -0.93 0.66
N SER A 89 5.16 -0.83 -0.57
CA SER A 89 3.92 -0.11 -0.87
C SER A 89 2.68 -1.00 -0.74
N ILE A 90 2.85 -2.31 -0.58
CA ILE A 90 1.75 -3.26 -0.36
C ILE A 90 1.28 -3.15 1.10
N ILE A 91 -0.03 -2.95 1.28
CA ILE A 91 -0.66 -2.75 2.59
C ILE A 91 -1.70 -3.81 2.93
N GLU A 92 -2.06 -4.66 1.97
CA GLU A 92 -3.04 -5.73 2.17
C GLU A 92 -2.79 -6.85 1.15
N VAL A 93 -2.97 -8.10 1.58
CA VAL A 93 -3.01 -9.27 0.72
C VAL A 93 -4.36 -9.93 0.93
N SER A 94 -5.18 -9.95 -0.12
CA SER A 94 -6.46 -10.64 -0.10
C SER A 94 -6.21 -12.15 -0.19
N ARG A 95 -6.50 -12.85 0.90
CA ARG A 95 -6.59 -14.31 0.87
C ARG A 95 -8.00 -14.64 0.42
N ASN A 96 -8.14 -15.20 -0.79
CA ASN A 96 -9.35 -15.93 -1.12
C ASN A 96 -9.47 -17.07 -0.10
N GLY A 97 -10.47 -17.01 0.76
CA GLY A 97 -10.86 -18.10 1.65
C GLY A 97 -11.52 -19.24 0.88
#